data_AF-A0A6I6NED3-F1
#
_entry.id   AF-A0A6I6NED3-F1
#
_cell.length_a   1.000
_cell.length_b   1.000
_cell.length_c   1.000
_cell.angle_alpha   90.00
_cell.angle_beta   90.00
_cell.angle_gamma   90.00
#
_symmetry.space_group_name_H-M   'P 1'
#
loop_
_entity.id
_entity.type
_entity.pdbx_description
1 polymer ?
#
loop_
_entity_poly.entity_id
_entity_poly.type
_entity_poly.pdbx_seq_one_letter_code
_entity_poly.pdbx_strand_id
1 'polypeptide(L)'
;MTSSLIRGRPRRAKAHIRIRVAHAVLGAVAGFGWLVLPVMTVGAQDPVPLADTGTVAGAAAPQQGGTSAVDLVLPLVVGVAAVVLAGYGYLRRTRRARTRTTPGIVSAVPPAPAPAALERQARKALVLADDCVRTSREELSFVQERFAWQDTEEFTHALRSAQTELAAACAIWRRYEQGVPEEAAARRQALVGVIGRCAEAGRRLDTGAAALDLLRGLEGPGLDRALEVAEGRFRQLAGRTVTAQETFAALHERYAPSALDPVTGYVEQAKDRLVFATARLNDARQAADRGDGDRAAGLLRAAEGAVAQAGVLISGVERLATELAEAAGLLPATLTGAEAELAAARQERGRKPLTSGELHARLTHADTVLAVVRDELISGPYDPLDALHRIVRAVQRLEDGRAGVVAAAALLVARGSVAGADGFITVHRGVVGPQARVRLAQAVGELAAGHTDRADTAAREARDLSERDVRTHGTPYPAATQVVPGLAGAVQGGVLLAEDDNGDPPASYGGPETRGRRRTGPA
;
A
#
# COMPACT_ATOMS: atom_id res chain seq x y z
N MET A 1 62.47 -59.44 -19.66
CA MET A 1 61.62 -60.11 -20.68
C MET A 1 60.62 -59.06 -21.17
N THR A 2 60.86 -58.46 -22.33
CA THR A 2 60.25 -58.82 -23.65
C THR A 2 58.76 -58.47 -23.70
N SER A 3 58.37 -57.34 -24.30
CA SER A 3 58.00 -57.20 -25.73
C SER A 3 56.48 -57.35 -25.93
N SER A 4 55.79 -56.68 -26.88
CA SER A 4 56.26 -55.86 -28.00
C SER A 4 55.33 -54.68 -28.35
N LEU A 5 55.89 -53.76 -29.15
CA LEU A 5 55.25 -52.69 -29.92
C LEU A 5 53.95 -53.08 -30.65
N ILE A 6 53.09 -52.09 -30.90
CA ILE A 6 52.50 -51.82 -32.23
C ILE A 6 52.13 -50.33 -32.38
N ARG A 7 51.99 -49.84 -33.63
CA ARG A 7 52.13 -48.43 -34.03
C ARG A 7 50.81 -47.85 -34.58
N GLY A 8 50.36 -46.67 -34.09
CA GLY A 8 49.09 -46.07 -34.52
C GLY A 8 48.89 -44.56 -34.30
N ARG A 9 49.38 -43.74 -35.25
CA ARG A 9 48.88 -42.39 -35.58
C ARG A 9 48.61 -42.41 -37.11
N PRO A 10 47.74 -41.57 -37.71
CA PRO A 10 47.34 -40.22 -37.25
C PRO A 10 45.87 -39.81 -37.48
N ARG A 11 45.46 -38.64 -36.92
CA ARG A 11 44.95 -37.45 -37.68
C ARG A 11 44.48 -36.32 -36.73
N ARG A 12 44.42 -35.09 -37.24
CA ARG A 12 43.84 -33.92 -36.55
C ARG A 12 42.33 -33.88 -36.75
N ALA A 13 41.56 -33.59 -35.71
CA ALA A 13 40.17 -33.11 -35.79
C ALA A 13 40.06 -31.73 -35.11
N LYS A 14 39.08 -30.91 -35.51
CA LYS A 14 38.97 -29.49 -35.11
C LYS A 14 37.92 -29.28 -34.01
N ALA A 15 38.17 -28.28 -33.17
CA ALA A 15 37.40 -27.85 -31.99
C ALA A 15 35.85 -27.93 -32.08
N HIS A 16 35.23 -28.71 -31.19
CA HIS A 16 33.78 -28.73 -30.94
C HIS A 16 33.33 -27.58 -30.02
N ILE A 17 33.59 -26.33 -30.40
CA ILE A 17 33.22 -25.13 -29.60
C ILE A 17 31.78 -24.64 -29.90
N ARG A 18 31.18 -25.02 -31.03
CA ARG A 18 29.92 -24.40 -31.52
C ARG A 18 28.61 -24.94 -30.91
N ILE A 19 28.60 -26.09 -30.23
CA ILE A 19 27.35 -26.72 -29.74
C ILE A 19 26.85 -26.11 -28.42
N ARG A 20 27.74 -25.62 -27.55
CA ARG A 20 27.36 -25.01 -26.25
C ARG A 20 26.79 -23.59 -26.36
N VAL A 21 26.92 -22.93 -27.52
CA VAL A 21 26.38 -21.58 -27.73
C VAL A 21 24.89 -21.62 -28.11
N ALA A 22 24.46 -22.62 -28.89
CA ALA A 22 23.07 -22.72 -29.35
C ALA A 22 22.05 -22.84 -28.21
N HIS A 23 22.36 -23.65 -27.18
CA HIS A 23 21.50 -23.85 -26.03
C HIS A 23 21.36 -22.59 -25.14
N ALA A 24 22.39 -21.74 -25.09
CA ALA A 24 22.35 -20.49 -24.32
C ALA A 24 21.43 -19.42 -24.94
N VAL A 25 21.27 -19.42 -26.27
CA VAL A 25 20.38 -18.48 -26.97
C VAL A 25 18.91 -18.91 -26.85
N LEU A 26 18.64 -20.21 -26.95
CA LEU A 26 17.26 -20.74 -26.93
C LEU A 26 16.60 -20.55 -25.54
N GLY A 27 17.35 -20.71 -24.46
CA GLY A 27 16.88 -20.38 -23.10
C GLY A 27 16.59 -18.90 -22.87
N ALA A 28 17.29 -17.98 -23.56
CA ALA A 28 17.07 -16.54 -23.43
C ALA A 28 15.76 -16.07 -24.07
N VAL A 29 15.31 -16.73 -25.15
CA VAL A 29 14.04 -16.39 -25.82
C VAL A 29 12.84 -16.85 -24.99
N ALA A 30 12.90 -18.04 -24.38
CA ALA A 30 11.85 -18.55 -23.49
C ALA A 30 11.60 -17.64 -22.27
N GLY A 31 12.67 -17.05 -21.70
CA GLY A 31 12.57 -16.14 -20.55
C GLY A 31 11.93 -14.78 -20.87
N PHE A 32 11.92 -14.33 -22.12
CA PHE A 32 11.36 -13.03 -22.50
C PHE A 32 9.85 -13.10 -22.81
N GLY A 33 9.37 -14.23 -23.35
CA GLY A 33 7.95 -14.44 -23.67
C GLY A 33 7.01 -14.45 -22.47
N TRP A 34 7.52 -14.67 -21.25
CA TRP A 34 6.71 -14.69 -20.02
C TRP A 34 6.47 -13.29 -19.41
N LEU A 35 7.20 -12.26 -19.87
CA LEU A 35 7.13 -10.90 -19.33
C LEU A 35 6.28 -9.92 -20.14
N VAL A 36 5.71 -10.35 -21.28
CA VAL A 36 4.94 -9.49 -22.20
C VAL A 36 3.64 -10.19 -22.64
N LEU A 37 2.79 -10.55 -21.68
CA LEU A 37 1.46 -11.12 -21.91
C LEU A 37 0.40 -10.38 -21.07
N PRO A 38 -0.17 -9.27 -21.56
CA PRO A 38 -1.27 -8.58 -20.90
C PRO A 38 -2.58 -9.33 -21.13
N VAL A 39 -3.38 -9.50 -20.07
CA VAL A 39 -4.75 -10.01 -20.18
C VAL A 39 -5.65 -8.88 -20.66
N MET A 40 -6.04 -8.93 -21.93
CA MET A 40 -7.16 -8.17 -22.49
C MET A 40 -7.96 -9.05 -23.44
N THR A 41 -9.12 -9.49 -22.99
CA THR A 41 -10.12 -10.20 -23.82
C THR A 41 -11.46 -9.46 -23.74
N VAL A 42 -11.56 -8.37 -24.50
CA VAL A 42 -12.84 -7.76 -24.87
C VAL A 42 -12.99 -7.98 -26.37
N GLY A 43 -14.07 -8.65 -26.78
CA GLY A 43 -14.28 -9.03 -28.17
C GLY A 43 -14.68 -7.83 -29.04
N ALA A 44 -14.14 -7.77 -30.26
CA ALA A 44 -14.64 -6.89 -31.30
C ALA A 44 -15.77 -7.56 -32.08
N GLN A 45 -16.78 -6.79 -32.49
CA GLN A 45 -17.65 -7.09 -33.64
C GLN A 45 -17.85 -5.81 -34.47
N ASP A 46 -18.22 -6.00 -35.73
CA ASP A 46 -17.93 -5.08 -36.84
C ASP A 46 -18.95 -3.95 -37.10
N PRO A 47 -18.60 -2.91 -37.90
CA PRO A 47 -19.37 -1.67 -38.02
C PRO A 47 -20.43 -1.66 -39.14
N VAL A 48 -21.29 -0.63 -39.12
CA VAL A 48 -22.28 -0.29 -40.17
C VAL A 48 -22.12 1.20 -40.57
N PRO A 49 -22.19 1.58 -41.87
CA PRO A 49 -21.76 2.91 -42.35
C PRO A 49 -22.90 3.90 -42.75
N LEU A 50 -22.50 5.05 -43.35
CA LEU A 50 -23.26 6.19 -43.92
C LEU A 50 -23.63 7.28 -42.88
N ALA A 51 -23.15 8.54 -42.98
CA ALA A 51 -23.41 9.62 -43.97
C ALA A 51 -24.78 10.30 -43.76
N ASP A 52 -25.00 11.62 -43.89
CA ASP A 52 -24.14 12.82 -44.13
C ASP A 52 -24.90 14.06 -43.55
N THR A 53 -24.56 15.36 -43.61
CA THR A 53 -23.59 16.21 -44.34
C THR A 53 -23.29 17.49 -43.52
N GLY A 54 -22.28 18.33 -43.85
CA GLY A 54 -22.06 19.58 -43.09
C GLY A 54 -20.90 20.53 -43.48
N THR A 55 -20.63 20.78 -44.76
CA THR A 55 -19.51 21.66 -45.20
C THR A 55 -19.78 23.16 -45.09
N VAL A 56 -18.81 23.92 -44.56
CA VAL A 56 -18.58 25.34 -44.89
C VAL A 56 -17.09 25.55 -45.16
N ALA A 57 -16.75 26.21 -46.27
CA ALA A 57 -15.38 26.62 -46.63
C ALA A 57 -15.12 28.09 -46.23
N GLY A 58 -13.88 28.57 -46.08
CA GLY A 58 -12.58 27.91 -46.22
C GLY A 58 -11.49 28.93 -46.59
N ALA A 59 -10.21 28.59 -46.43
CA ALA A 59 -9.09 29.42 -46.88
C ALA A 59 -7.87 28.56 -47.25
N ALA A 60 -7.28 28.84 -48.41
CA ALA A 60 -5.98 28.33 -48.87
C ALA A 60 -5.14 29.55 -49.30
N ALA A 61 -3.81 29.54 -49.42
CA ALA A 61 -2.78 28.49 -49.29
C ALA A 61 -1.46 29.21 -48.82
N PRO A 62 -0.26 28.58 -48.64
CA PRO A 62 0.22 27.38 -49.33
C PRO A 62 0.90 26.31 -48.44
N GLN A 63 1.29 25.21 -49.09
CA GLN A 63 2.25 24.22 -48.62
C GLN A 63 3.68 24.85 -48.65
N GLN A 64 4.76 24.24 -48.13
CA GLN A 64 5.04 22.83 -47.86
C GLN A 64 6.19 22.70 -46.83
N GLY A 65 6.19 21.66 -45.98
CA GLY A 65 7.24 21.48 -44.97
C GLY A 65 6.93 20.38 -43.94
N GLY A 66 6.62 19.18 -44.40
CA GLY A 66 6.14 18.09 -43.52
C GLY A 66 7.23 17.48 -42.65
N THR A 67 7.24 17.81 -41.36
CA THR A 67 7.97 17.05 -40.34
C THR A 67 7.28 15.71 -40.11
N SER A 68 7.98 14.63 -40.44
CA SER A 68 7.45 13.27 -40.35
C SER A 68 7.30 12.82 -38.89
N ALA A 69 6.31 11.97 -38.59
CA ALA A 69 6.14 11.35 -37.27
C ALA A 69 7.35 10.50 -36.83
N VAL A 70 8.32 10.25 -37.73
CA VAL A 70 9.62 9.64 -37.45
C VAL A 70 10.49 10.53 -36.52
N ASP A 71 10.37 11.85 -36.57
CA ASP A 71 11.25 12.77 -35.82
C ASP A 71 11.02 12.78 -34.31
N LEU A 72 9.88 12.27 -33.81
CA LEU A 72 9.65 12.06 -32.37
C LEU A 72 10.13 10.69 -31.87
N VAL A 73 10.30 9.71 -32.77
CA VAL A 73 10.85 8.40 -32.43
C VAL A 73 12.36 8.51 -32.13
N LEU A 74 13.08 9.34 -32.89
CA LEU A 74 14.52 9.53 -32.75
C LEU A 74 14.95 10.03 -31.35
N PRO A 75 14.42 11.13 -30.77
CA PRO A 75 14.80 11.59 -29.43
C PRO A 75 14.37 10.62 -28.33
N LEU A 76 13.24 9.91 -28.49
CA LEU A 76 12.78 8.93 -27.50
C LEU A 76 13.68 7.68 -27.50
N VAL A 77 14.06 7.17 -28.68
CA VAL A 77 15.04 6.10 -28.83
C VAL A 77 16.43 6.54 -28.32
N VAL A 78 16.85 7.77 -28.57
CA VAL A 78 18.10 8.33 -28.02
C VAL A 78 18.03 8.44 -26.49
N GLY A 79 16.89 8.84 -25.92
CA GLY A 79 16.70 8.89 -24.46
C GLY A 79 16.77 7.50 -23.81
N VAL A 80 16.04 6.52 -24.34
CA VAL A 80 16.10 5.13 -23.87
C VAL A 80 17.50 4.54 -24.07
N ALA A 81 18.14 4.79 -25.23
CA ALA A 81 19.51 4.37 -25.48
C ALA A 81 20.51 5.04 -24.52
N ALA A 82 20.31 6.32 -24.15
CA ALA A 82 21.15 7.02 -23.17
C ALA A 82 20.99 6.42 -21.76
N VAL A 83 19.76 6.09 -21.32
CA VAL A 83 19.53 5.40 -20.04
C VAL A 83 20.14 4.00 -20.03
N VAL A 84 19.97 3.23 -21.12
CA VAL A 84 20.58 1.90 -21.27
C VAL A 84 22.12 1.99 -21.36
N LEU A 85 22.69 2.98 -22.05
CA LEU A 85 24.13 3.23 -22.12
C LEU A 85 24.71 3.78 -20.82
N ALA A 86 23.93 4.50 -20.01
CA ALA A 86 24.31 4.93 -18.67
C ALA A 86 24.33 3.76 -17.69
N GLY A 87 23.28 2.93 -17.66
CA GLY A 87 23.22 1.71 -16.85
C GLY A 87 24.28 0.68 -17.27
N TYR A 88 24.39 0.39 -18.57
CA TYR A 88 25.45 -0.45 -19.11
C TYR A 88 26.83 0.20 -18.92
N GLY A 89 26.95 1.52 -18.99
CA GLY A 89 28.17 2.28 -18.72
C GLY A 89 28.64 2.16 -17.29
N TYR A 90 27.73 2.24 -16.31
CA TYR A 90 27.97 1.99 -14.89
C TYR A 90 28.42 0.53 -14.66
N LEU A 91 27.71 -0.45 -15.22
CA LEU A 91 28.06 -1.87 -15.17
C LEU A 91 29.39 -2.17 -15.90
N ARG A 92 29.73 -1.44 -16.96
CA ARG A 92 30.99 -1.60 -17.72
C ARG A 92 32.15 -0.86 -17.07
N ARG A 93 31.92 0.25 -16.36
CA ARG A 93 32.92 0.99 -15.56
C ARG A 93 33.31 0.17 -14.33
N THR A 94 32.34 -0.38 -13.61
CA THR A 94 32.57 -1.32 -12.48
C THR A 94 33.23 -2.63 -12.92
N ARG A 95 32.93 -3.15 -14.12
CA ARG A 95 33.65 -4.31 -14.68
C ARG A 95 35.06 -3.96 -15.20
N ARG A 96 35.26 -2.83 -15.90
CA ARG A 96 36.59 -2.41 -16.39
C ARG A 96 37.54 -1.97 -15.27
N ALA A 97 37.03 -1.50 -14.13
CA ALA A 97 37.84 -1.26 -12.94
C ALA A 97 38.49 -2.56 -12.41
N ARG A 98 37.89 -3.73 -12.68
CA ARG A 98 38.45 -5.06 -12.34
C ARG A 98 39.39 -5.66 -13.40
N THR A 99 39.64 -4.97 -14.51
CA THR A 99 40.50 -5.48 -15.61
C THR A 99 41.58 -4.48 -16.04
N ARG A 100 41.94 -3.51 -15.19
CA ARG A 100 43.19 -2.76 -15.33
C ARG A 100 44.27 -3.45 -14.51
N THR A 101 45.12 -4.22 -15.19
CA THR A 101 46.35 -4.77 -14.60
C THR A 101 47.39 -3.66 -14.48
N THR A 102 47.22 -2.78 -13.49
CA THR A 102 48.23 -1.82 -13.05
C THR A 102 48.73 -2.29 -11.68
N PRO A 103 49.99 -2.73 -11.55
CA PRO A 103 50.50 -3.20 -10.26
C PRO A 103 50.80 -2.01 -9.35
N GLY A 104 50.01 -1.85 -8.29
CA GLY A 104 50.19 -0.81 -7.27
C GLY A 104 48.89 -0.11 -6.89
N ILE A 105 48.81 0.31 -5.63
CA ILE A 105 47.64 0.96 -4.98
C ILE A 105 46.42 0.04 -4.88
N VAL A 106 46.18 -0.48 -3.67
CA VAL A 106 44.94 -1.18 -3.31
C VAL A 106 43.82 -0.14 -3.20
N SER A 107 43.07 0.09 -4.27
CA SER A 107 41.78 0.77 -4.17
C SER A 107 40.84 -0.10 -3.33
N ALA A 108 40.64 0.27 -2.07
CA ALA A 108 39.68 -0.35 -1.18
C ALA A 108 38.26 -0.14 -1.72
N VAL A 109 37.78 -1.10 -2.51
CA VAL A 109 36.36 -1.21 -2.85
C VAL A 109 35.60 -1.35 -1.53
N PRO A 110 34.65 -0.46 -1.19
CA PRO A 110 33.90 -0.56 0.05
C PRO A 110 33.27 -1.96 0.16
N PRO A 111 33.38 -2.64 1.32
CA PRO A 111 32.84 -3.98 1.48
C PRO A 111 31.33 -3.94 1.19
N ALA A 112 30.89 -4.75 0.23
CA ALA A 112 29.49 -4.79 -0.17
C ALA A 112 28.62 -5.11 1.07
N PRO A 113 27.53 -4.35 1.34
CA PRO A 113 26.87 -4.36 2.64
C PRO A 113 26.47 -5.77 3.07
N ALA A 114 26.65 -6.06 4.36
CA ALA A 114 26.26 -7.34 4.94
C ALA A 114 24.76 -7.61 4.68
N PRO A 115 24.33 -8.86 4.42
CA PRO A 115 22.93 -9.16 4.09
C PRO A 115 21.92 -8.57 5.08
N ALA A 116 22.19 -8.69 6.39
CA ALA A 116 21.35 -8.12 7.44
C ALA A 116 21.30 -6.57 7.45
N ALA A 117 22.34 -5.88 6.97
CA ALA A 117 22.33 -4.42 6.83
C ALA A 117 21.46 -3.99 5.64
N LEU A 118 21.56 -4.70 4.52
CA LEU A 118 20.71 -4.49 3.33
C LEU A 118 19.23 -4.81 3.63
N GLU A 119 18.96 -5.86 4.41
CA GLU A 119 17.60 -6.17 4.85
C GLU A 119 17.02 -5.07 5.76
N ARG A 120 17.79 -4.57 6.74
CA ARG A 120 17.37 -3.41 7.56
C ARG A 120 17.11 -2.17 6.69
N GLN A 121 17.90 -1.94 5.64
CA GLN A 121 17.68 -0.84 4.71
C GLN A 121 16.37 -1.02 3.91
N ALA A 122 16.06 -2.23 3.43
CA ALA A 122 14.80 -2.53 2.76
C ALA A 122 13.59 -2.39 3.71
N ARG A 123 13.70 -2.87 4.96
CA ARG A 123 12.69 -2.67 6.02
C ARG A 123 12.39 -1.19 6.27
N LYS A 124 13.43 -0.34 6.40
CA LYS A 124 13.27 1.12 6.53
C LYS A 124 12.66 1.76 5.29
N ALA A 125 13.08 1.36 4.09
CA ALA A 125 12.58 1.92 2.84
C ALA A 125 11.08 1.65 2.61
N LEU A 126 10.58 0.47 3.01
CA LEU A 126 9.16 0.11 2.95
C LEU A 126 8.29 1.00 3.86
N VAL A 127 8.70 1.18 5.12
CA VAL A 127 8.00 2.06 6.09
C VAL A 127 7.98 3.50 5.57
N LEU A 128 9.15 4.02 5.19
CA LEU A 128 9.32 5.40 4.73
C LEU A 128 8.47 5.69 3.47
N ALA A 129 8.42 4.78 2.51
CA ALA A 129 7.63 4.94 1.29
C ALA A 129 6.11 4.87 1.53
N ASP A 130 5.64 3.98 2.41
CA ASP A 130 4.21 3.93 2.78
C ASP A 130 3.78 5.18 3.58
N ASP A 131 4.64 5.69 4.46
CA ASP A 131 4.42 6.98 5.13
C ASP A 131 4.33 8.13 4.12
N CYS A 132 5.26 8.23 3.17
CA CYS A 132 5.21 9.25 2.12
C CYS A 132 3.90 9.18 1.32
N VAL A 133 3.46 7.97 0.95
CA VAL A 133 2.18 7.75 0.25
C VAL A 133 0.97 8.14 1.11
N ARG A 134 0.96 7.80 2.40
CA ARG A 134 -0.12 8.14 3.35
C ARG A 134 -0.20 9.65 3.57
N THR A 135 0.91 10.28 3.92
CA THR A 135 1.00 11.74 4.11
C THR A 135 0.62 12.51 2.85
N SER A 136 1.08 12.06 1.68
CA SER A 136 0.74 12.69 0.39
C SER A 136 -0.75 12.56 0.06
N ARG A 137 -1.40 11.44 0.41
CA ARG A 137 -2.86 11.28 0.30
C ARG A 137 -3.61 12.22 1.24
N GLU A 138 -3.16 12.32 2.50
CA GLU A 138 -3.77 13.21 3.50
C GLU A 138 -3.71 14.67 3.07
N GLU A 139 -2.53 15.17 2.70
CA GLU A 139 -2.36 16.56 2.30
C GLU A 139 -3.14 16.91 1.02
N LEU A 140 -3.04 16.06 -0.02
CA LEU A 140 -3.76 16.26 -1.28
C LEU A 140 -5.28 16.37 -1.06
N SER A 141 -5.84 15.68 -0.05
CA SER A 141 -7.26 15.80 0.30
C SER A 141 -7.69 17.21 0.77
N PHE A 142 -6.80 18.00 1.37
CA PHE A 142 -7.09 19.40 1.74
C PHE A 142 -6.95 20.33 0.53
N VAL A 143 -6.02 20.04 -0.37
CA VAL A 143 -5.85 20.79 -1.63
C VAL A 143 -7.07 20.59 -2.54
N GLN A 144 -7.61 19.37 -2.61
CA GLN A 144 -8.78 19.03 -3.44
C GLN A 144 -10.13 19.61 -2.94
N GLU A 145 -10.18 20.27 -1.77
CA GLU A 145 -11.34 21.10 -1.37
C GLU A 145 -11.21 22.57 -1.79
N ARG A 146 -10.01 23.01 -2.20
CA ARG A 146 -9.74 24.40 -2.61
C ARG A 146 -9.57 24.58 -4.12
N PHE A 147 -9.10 23.54 -4.80
CA PHE A 147 -8.68 23.57 -6.20
C PHE A 147 -9.42 22.51 -7.03
N ALA A 148 -9.51 22.71 -8.34
CA ALA A 148 -10.26 21.80 -9.20
C ALA A 148 -9.53 20.46 -9.38
N TRP A 149 -10.23 19.47 -9.93
CA TRP A 149 -9.62 18.20 -10.31
C TRP A 149 -8.45 18.42 -11.28
N GLN A 150 -8.62 19.30 -12.25
CA GLN A 150 -7.63 19.64 -13.28
C GLN A 150 -6.33 20.17 -12.65
N ASP A 151 -6.45 21.05 -11.65
CA ASP A 151 -5.31 21.64 -10.94
C ASP A 151 -4.58 20.61 -10.05
N THR A 152 -5.21 19.46 -9.76
CA THR A 152 -4.71 18.43 -8.84
C THR A 152 -4.48 17.06 -9.49
N GLU A 153 -4.65 16.96 -10.81
CA GLU A 153 -4.55 15.70 -11.55
C GLU A 153 -3.13 15.14 -11.53
N GLU A 154 -2.10 15.99 -11.69
CA GLU A 154 -0.71 15.54 -11.70
C GLU A 154 -0.28 14.93 -10.36
N PHE A 155 -0.64 15.55 -9.24
CA PHE A 155 -0.38 15.02 -7.89
C PHE A 155 -1.15 13.71 -7.65
N THR A 156 -2.38 13.62 -8.16
CA THR A 156 -3.17 12.39 -8.06
C THR A 156 -2.61 11.28 -8.95
N HIS A 157 -2.00 11.60 -10.09
CA HIS A 157 -1.28 10.64 -10.94
C HIS A 157 0.06 10.20 -10.31
N ALA A 158 0.82 11.13 -9.72
CA ALA A 158 2.04 10.85 -8.97
C ALA A 158 1.77 9.93 -7.78
N LEU A 159 0.71 10.20 -7.01
CA LEU A 159 0.28 9.38 -5.87
C LEU A 159 -0.11 7.95 -6.29
N ARG A 160 -0.88 7.79 -7.39
CA ARG A 160 -1.22 6.47 -7.97
C ARG A 160 0.02 5.72 -8.48
N SER A 161 0.98 6.44 -9.06
CA SER A 161 2.27 5.88 -9.49
C SER A 161 3.08 5.37 -8.29
N ALA A 162 3.19 6.16 -7.22
CA ALA A 162 3.92 5.79 -6.00
C ALA A 162 3.27 4.59 -5.28
N GLN A 163 1.93 4.52 -5.23
CA GLN A 163 1.20 3.37 -4.71
C GLN A 163 1.50 2.08 -5.50
N THR A 164 1.60 2.18 -6.83
CA THR A 164 1.93 1.03 -7.71
C THR A 164 3.35 0.52 -7.45
N GLU A 165 4.32 1.42 -7.35
CA GLU A 165 5.72 1.10 -7.04
C GLU A 165 5.89 0.50 -5.63
N LEU A 166 5.17 1.03 -4.63
CA LEU A 166 5.12 0.49 -3.28
C LEU A 166 4.49 -0.91 -3.23
N ALA A 167 3.38 -1.14 -3.93
CA ALA A 167 2.76 -2.47 -4.03
C ALA A 167 3.72 -3.50 -4.66
N ALA A 168 4.47 -3.09 -5.69
CA ALA A 168 5.52 -3.91 -6.28
C ALA A 168 6.67 -4.20 -5.30
N ALA A 169 7.10 -3.23 -4.49
CA ALA A 169 8.09 -3.42 -3.43
C ALA A 169 7.62 -4.44 -2.38
N CYS A 170 6.40 -4.29 -1.88
CA CYS A 170 5.77 -5.23 -0.94
C CYS A 170 5.66 -6.65 -1.54
N ALA A 171 5.31 -6.78 -2.83
CA ALA A 171 5.24 -8.08 -3.51
C ALA A 171 6.62 -8.77 -3.67
N ILE A 172 7.70 -8.01 -3.84
CA ILE A 172 9.07 -8.56 -3.83
C ILE A 172 9.46 -8.98 -2.41
N TRP A 173 9.16 -8.14 -1.41
CA TRP A 173 9.46 -8.43 0.00
C TRP A 173 8.76 -9.70 0.50
N ARG A 174 7.47 -9.91 0.18
CA ARG A 174 6.74 -11.14 0.56
C ARG A 174 7.44 -12.41 0.06
N ARG A 175 7.86 -12.43 -1.21
CA ARG A 175 8.60 -13.57 -1.78
C ARG A 175 9.93 -13.79 -1.06
N TYR A 176 10.66 -12.71 -0.76
CA TYR A 176 11.91 -12.78 0.00
C TYR A 176 11.71 -13.41 1.40
N GLU A 177 10.67 -13.01 2.15
CA GLU A 177 10.32 -13.63 3.45
C GLU A 177 9.84 -15.08 3.30
N GLN A 178 9.16 -15.43 2.20
CA GLN A 178 8.81 -16.81 1.82
C GLN A 178 10.00 -17.66 1.35
N GLY A 179 11.24 -17.18 1.49
CA GLY A 179 12.46 -17.90 1.08
C GLY A 179 12.79 -17.80 -0.41
N VAL A 180 11.99 -17.14 -1.23
CA VAL A 180 12.12 -17.08 -2.70
C VAL A 180 12.71 -15.74 -3.17
N PRO A 181 13.78 -15.73 -3.98
CA PRO A 181 14.59 -16.87 -4.41
C PRO A 181 15.46 -17.41 -3.26
N GLU A 182 15.92 -18.66 -3.38
CA GLU A 182 16.81 -19.29 -2.40
C GLU A 182 18.26 -18.78 -2.52
N GLU A 183 18.72 -18.55 -3.76
CA GLU A 183 20.09 -18.19 -4.10
C GLU A 183 20.54 -16.88 -3.44
N ALA A 184 21.60 -16.91 -2.62
CA ALA A 184 22.06 -15.75 -1.85
C ALA A 184 22.36 -14.49 -2.72
N ALA A 185 22.78 -14.68 -3.98
CA ALA A 185 22.97 -13.59 -4.94
C ALA A 185 21.64 -12.96 -5.39
N ALA A 186 20.65 -13.79 -5.71
CA ALA A 186 19.31 -13.35 -6.11
C ALA A 186 18.52 -12.78 -4.91
N ARG A 187 18.71 -13.30 -3.69
CA ARG A 187 18.18 -12.70 -2.44
C ARG A 187 18.69 -11.28 -2.22
N ARG A 188 19.99 -11.05 -2.44
CA ARG A 188 20.58 -9.71 -2.41
C ARG A 188 19.98 -8.80 -3.49
N GLN A 189 19.74 -9.31 -4.70
CA GLN A 189 19.08 -8.56 -5.78
C GLN A 189 17.62 -8.23 -5.45
N ALA A 190 16.87 -9.14 -4.82
CA ALA A 190 15.49 -8.89 -4.38
C ALA A 190 15.43 -7.72 -3.39
N LEU A 191 16.30 -7.70 -2.37
CA LEU A 191 16.38 -6.59 -1.42
C LEU A 191 16.77 -5.25 -2.07
N VAL A 192 17.72 -5.26 -3.01
CA VAL A 192 18.03 -4.06 -3.84
C VAL A 192 16.83 -3.63 -4.67
N GLY A 193 16.03 -4.58 -5.18
CA GLY A 193 14.78 -4.34 -5.88
C GLY A 193 13.73 -3.65 -5.00
N VAL A 194 13.54 -4.11 -3.76
CA VAL A 194 12.65 -3.45 -2.78
C VAL A 194 13.09 -2.00 -2.55
N ILE A 195 14.37 -1.77 -2.23
CA ILE A 195 14.92 -0.42 -2.00
C ILE A 195 14.75 0.47 -3.23
N GLY A 196 15.03 -0.04 -4.43
CA GLY A 196 14.90 0.70 -5.69
C GLY A 196 13.46 1.10 -6.02
N ARG A 197 12.49 0.20 -5.77
CA ARG A 197 11.04 0.45 -5.92
C ARG A 197 10.54 1.48 -4.91
N CYS A 198 10.91 1.36 -3.63
CA CYS A 198 10.59 2.36 -2.61
C CYS A 198 11.19 3.75 -2.94
N ALA A 199 12.40 3.80 -3.49
CA ALA A 199 13.03 5.05 -3.92
C ALA A 199 12.38 5.66 -5.17
N GLU A 200 11.83 4.85 -6.08
CA GLU A 200 11.01 5.36 -7.20
C GLU A 200 9.67 5.90 -6.71
N ALA A 201 8.99 5.19 -5.79
CA ALA A 201 7.77 5.70 -5.15
C ALA A 201 8.00 7.05 -4.45
N GLY A 202 9.15 7.21 -3.79
CA GLY A 202 9.62 8.49 -3.25
C GLY A 202 9.76 9.57 -4.32
N ARG A 203 10.64 9.35 -5.31
CA ARG A 203 10.89 10.32 -6.40
C ARG A 203 9.62 10.79 -7.11
N ARG A 204 8.63 9.90 -7.32
CA ARG A 204 7.35 10.26 -7.95
C ARG A 204 6.61 11.34 -7.16
N LEU A 205 6.67 11.30 -5.83
CA LEU A 205 6.07 12.29 -4.94
C LEU A 205 6.96 13.53 -4.80
N ASP A 206 8.29 13.35 -4.64
CA ASP A 206 9.26 14.46 -4.57
C ASP A 206 9.18 15.40 -5.78
N THR A 207 9.00 14.86 -7.00
CA THR A 207 8.83 15.65 -8.24
C THR A 207 7.66 16.64 -8.16
N GLY A 208 6.58 16.31 -7.46
CA GLY A 208 5.40 17.17 -7.33
C GLY A 208 5.42 18.12 -6.13
N ALA A 209 6.36 17.97 -5.19
CA ALA A 209 6.29 18.64 -3.88
C ALA A 209 6.29 20.17 -3.98
N ALA A 210 7.25 20.74 -4.74
CA ALA A 210 7.35 22.19 -4.91
C ALA A 210 6.19 22.79 -5.74
N ALA A 211 5.67 22.05 -6.73
CA ALA A 211 4.51 22.47 -7.51
C ALA A 211 3.23 22.49 -6.65
N LEU A 212 3.07 21.52 -5.75
CA LEU A 212 1.96 21.52 -4.78
C LEU A 212 2.08 22.70 -3.81
N ASP A 213 3.28 23.02 -3.30
CA ASP A 213 3.48 24.15 -2.40
C ASP A 213 3.11 25.49 -3.07
N LEU A 214 3.53 25.68 -4.32
CA LEU A 214 3.17 26.83 -5.14
C LEU A 214 1.66 26.93 -5.38
N LEU A 215 0.99 25.81 -5.69
CA LEU A 215 -0.48 25.75 -5.83
C LEU A 215 -1.17 26.14 -4.50
N ARG A 216 -0.70 25.59 -3.38
CA ARG A 216 -1.27 25.86 -2.05
C ARG A 216 -1.12 27.32 -1.63
N GLY A 217 0.00 27.96 -1.99
CA GLY A 217 0.27 29.39 -1.77
C GLY A 217 0.42 29.79 -0.30
N LEU A 218 0.93 28.91 0.56
CA LEU A 218 0.93 29.09 2.03
C LEU A 218 1.90 30.16 2.55
N GLU A 219 2.85 30.60 1.73
CA GLU A 219 3.78 31.71 2.04
C GLU A 219 3.18 33.09 1.68
N GLY A 220 1.89 33.13 1.31
CA GLY A 220 1.19 34.35 0.92
C GLY A 220 -0.34 34.19 0.96
N PRO A 221 -1.11 34.75 0.01
CA PRO A 221 -2.58 34.85 0.10
C PRO A 221 -3.32 33.51 0.03
N GLY A 222 -2.62 32.38 -0.18
CA GLY A 222 -3.19 31.04 -0.08
C GLY A 222 -3.31 30.51 1.35
N LEU A 223 -2.68 31.16 2.34
CA LEU A 223 -2.63 30.72 3.74
C LEU A 223 -4.00 30.85 4.44
N ASP A 224 -4.64 32.02 4.39
CA ASP A 224 -5.93 32.26 5.05
C ASP A 224 -7.01 31.30 4.56
N ARG A 225 -7.08 31.09 3.24
CA ARG A 225 -7.99 30.13 2.60
C ARG A 225 -7.67 28.67 2.94
N ALA A 226 -6.43 28.37 3.34
CA ALA A 226 -6.08 27.05 3.86
C ALA A 226 -6.51 26.86 5.32
N LEU A 227 -6.34 27.90 6.15
CA LEU A 227 -6.82 27.94 7.53
C LEU A 227 -8.36 27.81 7.58
N GLU A 228 -9.11 28.57 6.78
CA GLU A 228 -10.57 28.47 6.69
C GLU A 228 -11.06 27.04 6.43
N VAL A 229 -10.40 26.31 5.52
CA VAL A 229 -10.74 24.93 5.14
C VAL A 229 -10.35 23.93 6.24
N ALA A 230 -9.15 24.05 6.81
CA ALA A 230 -8.72 23.20 7.91
C ALA A 230 -9.60 23.37 9.15
N GLU A 231 -10.02 24.60 9.46
CA GLU A 231 -10.98 24.94 10.51
C GLU A 231 -12.40 24.47 10.19
N GLY A 232 -12.81 24.50 8.91
CA GLY A 232 -14.09 23.98 8.45
C GLY A 232 -14.20 22.48 8.70
N ARG A 233 -13.20 21.72 8.24
CA ARG A 233 -13.05 20.28 8.51
C ARG A 233 -12.96 20.00 10.01
N PHE A 234 -12.17 20.75 10.77
CA PHE A 234 -12.08 20.62 12.22
C PHE A 234 -13.44 20.78 12.91
N ARG A 235 -14.21 21.84 12.58
CA ARG A 235 -15.54 22.08 13.17
C ARG A 235 -16.55 21.00 12.80
N GLN A 236 -16.57 20.57 11.53
CA GLN A 236 -17.43 19.46 11.08
C GLN A 236 -17.11 18.17 11.83
N LEU A 237 -15.82 17.86 11.98
CA LEU A 237 -15.34 16.64 12.61
C LEU A 237 -15.55 16.64 14.13
N ALA A 238 -15.37 17.77 14.80
CA ALA A 238 -15.71 17.93 16.22
C ALA A 238 -17.19 17.65 16.48
N GLY A 239 -18.09 18.09 15.58
CA GLY A 239 -19.51 17.71 15.61
C GLY A 239 -19.72 16.20 15.45
N ARG A 240 -19.12 15.58 14.42
CA ARG A 240 -19.19 14.12 14.19
C ARG A 240 -18.64 13.30 15.37
N THR A 241 -17.63 13.79 16.10
CA THR A 241 -17.10 13.12 17.29
C THR A 241 -18.14 12.93 18.39
N VAL A 242 -19.09 13.88 18.55
CA VAL A 242 -20.22 13.72 19.50
C VAL A 242 -21.14 12.60 19.03
N THR A 243 -21.61 12.67 17.78
CA THR A 243 -22.49 11.64 17.19
C THR A 243 -21.85 10.26 17.16
N ALA A 244 -20.54 10.17 16.97
CA ALA A 244 -19.80 8.91 17.03
C ALA A 244 -19.69 8.35 18.46
N GLN A 245 -19.63 9.20 19.48
CA GLN A 245 -19.69 8.76 20.89
C GLN A 245 -21.09 8.21 21.23
N GLU A 246 -22.14 8.88 20.79
CA GLU A 246 -23.54 8.43 20.91
C GLU A 246 -23.76 7.10 20.17
N THR A 247 -23.23 7.00 18.95
CA THR A 247 -23.27 5.77 18.13
C THR A 247 -22.54 4.62 18.83
N PHE A 248 -21.33 4.85 19.37
CA PHE A 248 -20.57 3.82 20.08
C PHE A 248 -21.32 3.31 21.33
N ALA A 249 -21.96 4.20 22.09
CA ALA A 249 -22.81 3.80 23.21
C ALA A 249 -24.01 2.93 22.77
N ALA A 250 -24.73 3.35 21.73
CA ALA A 250 -25.87 2.59 21.19
C ALA A 250 -25.46 1.23 20.57
N LEU A 251 -24.23 1.10 20.06
CA LEU A 251 -23.67 -0.20 19.65
C LEU A 251 -23.38 -1.10 20.86
N HIS A 252 -22.87 -0.53 21.96
CA HIS A 252 -22.50 -1.26 23.17
C HIS A 252 -23.72 -1.83 23.92
N GLU A 253 -24.87 -1.15 23.84
CA GLU A 253 -26.14 -1.67 24.35
C GLU A 253 -26.74 -2.82 23.50
N ARG A 254 -26.34 -2.92 22.22
CA ARG A 254 -26.99 -3.79 21.23
C ARG A 254 -26.19 -5.05 20.87
N TYR A 255 -24.86 -4.99 20.88
CA TYR A 255 -23.98 -6.06 20.40
C TYR A 255 -23.03 -6.53 21.51
N ALA A 256 -22.43 -7.71 21.35
CA ALA A 256 -21.42 -8.21 22.27
C ALA A 256 -20.18 -7.29 22.29
N PRO A 257 -19.44 -7.17 23.40
CA PRO A 257 -18.25 -6.30 23.48
C PRO A 257 -17.19 -6.58 22.39
N SER A 258 -17.01 -7.83 21.97
CA SER A 258 -16.06 -8.19 20.90
C SER A 258 -16.35 -7.50 19.56
N ALA A 259 -17.62 -7.19 19.30
CA ALA A 259 -18.04 -6.49 18.09
C ALA A 259 -17.50 -5.05 18.04
N LEU A 260 -17.16 -4.47 19.21
CA LEU A 260 -16.67 -3.09 19.35
C LEU A 260 -15.15 -3.01 19.54
N ASP A 261 -14.49 -4.09 19.96
CA ASP A 261 -13.02 -4.18 20.14
C ASP A 261 -12.18 -3.54 19.01
N PRO A 262 -12.53 -3.69 17.71
CA PRO A 262 -11.75 -3.09 16.63
C PRO A 262 -11.62 -1.56 16.67
N VAL A 263 -12.56 -0.86 17.33
CA VAL A 263 -12.61 0.61 17.45
C VAL A 263 -12.60 1.11 18.90
N THR A 264 -12.37 0.25 19.88
CA THR A 264 -12.28 0.63 21.30
C THR A 264 -11.25 1.75 21.50
N GLY A 265 -11.68 2.85 22.13
CA GLY A 265 -10.87 4.05 22.36
C GLY A 265 -10.69 4.99 21.16
N TYR A 266 -11.25 4.70 19.98
CA TYR A 266 -11.11 5.56 18.80
C TYR A 266 -11.68 6.97 19.00
N VAL A 267 -12.77 7.10 19.76
CA VAL A 267 -13.40 8.40 20.09
C VAL A 267 -12.46 9.27 20.93
N GLU A 268 -11.78 8.69 21.93
CA GLU A 268 -10.83 9.43 22.78
C GLU A 268 -9.55 9.79 22.01
N GLN A 269 -9.02 8.88 21.20
CA GLN A 269 -7.90 9.19 20.32
C GLN A 269 -8.25 10.30 19.31
N ALA A 270 -9.51 10.37 18.84
CA ALA A 270 -9.97 11.44 17.95
C ALA A 270 -10.03 12.78 18.70
N LYS A 271 -10.50 12.80 19.94
CA LYS A 271 -10.44 13.98 20.82
C LYS A 271 -8.99 14.45 21.03
N ASP A 272 -8.04 13.55 21.29
CA ASP A 272 -6.61 13.90 21.42
C ASP A 272 -6.05 14.57 20.16
N ARG A 273 -6.35 14.02 18.97
CA ARG A 273 -5.94 14.62 17.69
C ARG A 273 -6.62 15.98 17.46
N LEU A 274 -7.90 16.13 17.82
CA LEU A 274 -8.64 17.40 17.71
C LEU A 274 -8.08 18.46 18.68
N VAL A 275 -7.70 18.09 19.90
CA VAL A 275 -7.04 19.01 20.85
C VAL A 275 -5.69 19.49 20.30
N PHE A 276 -4.86 18.58 19.79
CA PHE A 276 -3.60 18.94 19.13
C PHE A 276 -3.82 19.85 17.91
N ALA A 277 -4.80 19.52 17.05
CA ALA A 277 -5.17 20.34 15.90
C ALA A 277 -5.63 21.75 16.32
N THR A 278 -6.42 21.87 17.39
CA THR A 278 -6.89 23.16 17.93
C THR A 278 -5.71 24.05 18.33
N ALA A 279 -4.73 23.50 19.06
CA ALA A 279 -3.52 24.22 19.43
C ALA A 279 -2.77 24.68 18.16
N ARG A 280 -2.53 23.77 17.22
CA ARG A 280 -1.78 24.06 15.98
C ARG A 280 -2.47 25.06 15.05
N LEU A 281 -3.80 25.07 14.94
CA LEU A 281 -4.55 26.10 14.19
C LEU A 281 -4.43 27.49 14.84
N ASN A 282 -4.53 27.56 16.17
CA ASN A 282 -4.34 28.80 16.91
C ASN A 282 -2.91 29.34 16.78
N ASP A 283 -1.90 28.45 16.89
CA ASP A 283 -0.50 28.81 16.68
C ASP A 283 -0.26 29.30 15.23
N ALA A 284 -0.87 28.64 14.24
CA ALA A 284 -0.73 28.98 12.83
C ALA A 284 -1.30 30.36 12.50
N ARG A 285 -2.50 30.69 13.00
CA ARG A 285 -3.08 32.03 12.93
C ARG A 285 -2.13 33.07 13.54
N GLN A 286 -1.68 32.85 14.77
CA GLN A 286 -0.76 33.78 15.42
C GLN A 286 0.61 33.92 14.73
N ALA A 287 1.04 32.95 13.93
CA ALA A 287 2.23 33.07 13.10
C ALA A 287 1.92 33.91 11.84
N ALA A 288 0.78 33.67 11.19
CA ALA A 288 0.30 34.48 10.06
C ALA A 288 0.12 35.97 10.44
N ASP A 289 -0.53 36.25 11.59
CA ASP A 289 -0.72 37.59 12.16
C ASP A 289 0.61 38.36 12.39
N ARG A 290 1.72 37.63 12.54
CA ARG A 290 3.07 38.19 12.74
C ARG A 290 3.90 38.24 11.45
N GLY A 291 3.37 37.77 10.32
CA GLY A 291 4.09 37.63 9.05
C GLY A 291 5.05 36.42 8.98
N ASP A 292 4.96 35.49 9.92
CA ASP A 292 5.80 34.29 10.02
C ASP A 292 5.18 33.13 9.20
N GLY A 293 5.17 33.32 7.87
CA GLY A 293 4.46 32.47 6.91
C GLY A 293 4.92 31.01 6.88
N ASP A 294 6.24 30.77 6.86
CA ASP A 294 6.82 29.41 6.84
C ASP A 294 6.38 28.60 8.07
N ARG A 295 6.46 29.22 9.25
CA ARG A 295 6.01 28.63 10.51
C ARG A 295 4.51 28.42 10.53
N ALA A 296 3.72 29.39 10.06
CA ALA A 296 2.27 29.27 9.95
C ALA A 296 1.87 28.09 9.06
N ALA A 297 2.54 27.93 7.91
CA ALA A 297 2.34 26.83 6.98
C ALA A 297 2.71 25.46 7.59
N GLY A 298 3.80 25.39 8.37
CA GLY A 298 4.17 24.18 9.12
C GLY A 298 3.15 23.82 10.22
N LEU A 299 2.73 24.80 11.01
CA LEU A 299 1.73 24.61 12.08
C LEU A 299 0.37 24.19 11.51
N LEU A 300 -0.07 24.83 10.42
CA LEU A 300 -1.25 24.41 9.65
C LEU A 300 -1.12 22.96 9.16
N ARG A 301 0.02 22.59 8.57
CA ARG A 301 0.25 21.22 8.06
C ARG A 301 0.19 20.18 9.18
N ALA A 302 0.66 20.50 10.39
CA ALA A 302 0.50 19.67 11.57
C ALA A 302 -0.98 19.52 11.99
N ALA A 303 -1.75 20.61 11.97
CA ALA A 303 -3.18 20.57 12.26
C ALA A 303 -3.96 19.72 11.25
N GLU A 304 -3.72 19.90 9.95
CA GLU A 304 -4.33 19.13 8.87
C GLU A 304 -4.10 17.62 9.02
N GLY A 305 -2.88 17.19 9.32
CA GLY A 305 -2.56 15.78 9.55
C GLY A 305 -3.32 15.21 10.75
N ALA A 306 -3.45 15.97 11.84
CA ALA A 306 -4.22 15.55 13.01
C ALA A 306 -5.74 15.50 12.74
N VAL A 307 -6.30 16.48 12.01
CA VAL A 307 -7.70 16.47 11.55
C VAL A 307 -7.98 15.27 10.65
N ALA A 308 -7.07 14.93 9.72
CA ALA A 308 -7.21 13.74 8.89
C ALA A 308 -7.25 12.44 9.73
N GLN A 309 -6.40 12.32 10.76
CA GLN A 309 -6.37 11.14 11.63
C GLN A 309 -7.59 11.00 12.53
N ALA A 310 -8.07 12.10 13.11
CA ALA A 310 -9.38 12.11 13.78
C ALA A 310 -10.49 11.68 12.78
N GLY A 311 -10.40 12.10 11.52
CA GLY A 311 -11.32 11.69 10.46
C GLY A 311 -11.33 10.17 10.23
N VAL A 312 -10.15 9.54 10.20
CA VAL A 312 -10.02 8.07 10.07
C VAL A 312 -10.59 7.33 11.29
N LEU A 313 -10.34 7.84 12.50
CA LEU A 313 -10.86 7.25 13.75
C LEU A 313 -12.39 7.31 13.80
N ILE A 314 -12.98 8.49 13.59
CA ILE A 314 -14.44 8.70 13.63
C ILE A 314 -15.14 7.93 12.51
N SER A 315 -14.64 7.99 11.28
CA SER A 315 -15.19 7.19 10.17
C SER A 315 -15.02 5.68 10.39
N GLY A 316 -14.07 5.27 11.24
CA GLY A 316 -13.93 3.88 11.69
C GLY A 316 -15.10 3.38 12.53
N VAL A 317 -15.63 4.22 13.42
CA VAL A 317 -16.81 3.93 14.27
C VAL A 317 -18.09 3.93 13.43
N GLU A 318 -18.29 4.94 12.58
CA GLU A 318 -19.44 5.05 11.66
C GLU A 318 -19.51 3.85 10.68
N ARG A 319 -18.35 3.44 10.14
CA ARG A 319 -18.24 2.26 9.28
C ARG A 319 -18.56 0.97 10.04
N LEU A 320 -18.04 0.78 11.26
CA LEU A 320 -18.36 -0.39 12.07
C LEU A 320 -19.88 -0.47 12.38
N ALA A 321 -20.52 0.65 12.69
CA ALA A 321 -21.97 0.69 12.91
C ALA A 321 -22.76 0.18 11.69
N THR A 322 -22.32 0.58 10.49
CA THR A 322 -22.87 0.11 9.22
C THR A 322 -22.61 -1.39 8.99
N GLU A 323 -21.35 -1.83 9.16
CA GLU A 323 -20.94 -3.22 8.95
C GLU A 323 -21.63 -4.20 9.91
N LEU A 324 -21.82 -3.82 11.17
CA LEU A 324 -22.56 -4.64 12.16
C LEU A 324 -24.05 -4.74 11.79
N ALA A 325 -24.67 -3.66 11.31
CA ALA A 325 -26.07 -3.66 10.88
C ALA A 325 -26.28 -4.49 9.60
N GLU A 326 -25.39 -4.37 8.62
CA GLU A 326 -25.40 -5.20 7.40
C GLU A 326 -25.18 -6.68 7.74
N ALA A 327 -24.20 -6.97 8.60
CA ALA A 327 -23.88 -8.34 9.02
C ALA A 327 -25.05 -9.01 9.76
N ALA A 328 -25.71 -8.30 10.68
CA ALA A 328 -26.89 -8.80 11.39
C ALA A 328 -28.08 -9.06 10.43
N GLY A 329 -28.23 -8.26 9.36
CA GLY A 329 -29.23 -8.49 8.32
C GLY A 329 -28.92 -9.69 7.41
N LEU A 330 -27.64 -9.92 7.10
CA LEU A 330 -27.20 -11.05 6.27
C LEU A 330 -27.20 -12.38 7.03
N LEU A 331 -26.93 -12.38 8.34
CA LEU A 331 -26.66 -13.58 9.13
C LEU A 331 -27.72 -14.71 9.01
N PRO A 332 -29.04 -14.46 9.08
CA PRO A 332 -30.04 -15.53 8.93
C PRO A 332 -30.01 -16.18 7.54
N ALA A 333 -29.81 -15.38 6.49
CA ALA A 333 -29.70 -15.89 5.12
C ALA A 333 -28.36 -16.62 4.90
N THR A 334 -27.26 -16.14 5.51
CA THR A 334 -25.96 -16.82 5.44
C THR A 334 -25.97 -18.18 6.15
N LEU A 335 -26.69 -18.33 7.28
CA LEU A 335 -26.90 -19.62 7.94
C LEU A 335 -27.59 -20.62 7.01
N THR A 336 -28.72 -20.26 6.40
CA THR A 336 -29.46 -21.12 5.46
C THR A 336 -28.64 -21.45 4.21
N GLY A 337 -27.87 -20.48 3.68
CA GLY A 337 -26.96 -20.69 2.55
C GLY A 337 -25.84 -21.69 2.90
N ALA A 338 -25.25 -21.56 4.09
CA ALA A 338 -24.24 -22.49 4.57
C ALA A 338 -24.80 -23.92 4.75
N GLU A 339 -26.02 -24.07 5.28
CA GLU A 339 -26.68 -25.38 5.37
C GLU A 339 -26.87 -26.03 4.00
N ALA A 340 -27.23 -25.26 2.98
CA ALA A 340 -27.39 -25.74 1.61
C ALA A 340 -26.04 -26.18 1.00
N GLU A 341 -24.96 -25.43 1.20
CA GLU A 341 -23.61 -25.83 0.76
C GLU A 341 -23.12 -27.09 1.50
N LEU A 342 -23.32 -27.18 2.82
CA LEU A 342 -23.05 -28.40 3.60
C LEU A 342 -23.90 -29.59 3.14
N ALA A 343 -25.16 -29.38 2.75
CA ALA A 343 -26.03 -30.42 2.20
C ALA A 343 -25.54 -30.91 0.83
N ALA A 344 -25.15 -30.01 -0.07
CA ALA A 344 -24.56 -30.35 -1.36
C ALA A 344 -23.26 -31.15 -1.20
N ALA A 345 -22.34 -30.70 -0.33
CA ALA A 345 -21.09 -31.39 -0.05
C ALA A 345 -21.26 -32.81 0.53
N ARG A 346 -22.39 -33.11 1.20
CA ARG A 346 -22.75 -34.48 1.62
C ARG A 346 -23.22 -35.38 0.48
N GLN A 347 -23.78 -34.83 -0.60
CA GLN A 347 -24.23 -35.61 -1.77
C GLN A 347 -23.07 -35.91 -2.72
N GLU A 348 -22.10 -35.01 -2.85
CA GLU A 348 -20.97 -35.12 -3.80
C GLU A 348 -19.81 -36.03 -3.32
N ARG A 349 -20.10 -36.96 -2.40
CA ARG A 349 -19.15 -37.95 -1.89
C ARG A 349 -18.50 -38.74 -3.02
N GLY A 350 -17.17 -38.70 -3.08
CA GLY A 350 -16.37 -39.42 -4.08
C GLY A 350 -15.97 -38.61 -5.32
N ARG A 351 -16.38 -37.33 -5.44
CA ARG A 351 -15.92 -36.42 -6.51
C ARG A 351 -14.81 -35.43 -6.09
N LYS A 352 -14.44 -35.40 -4.81
CA LYS A 352 -13.60 -34.34 -4.19
C LYS A 352 -12.22 -34.89 -3.80
N PRO A 353 -11.18 -34.03 -3.71
CA PRO A 353 -9.82 -34.46 -3.37
C PRO A 353 -9.64 -34.90 -1.91
N LEU A 354 -10.62 -34.61 -1.04
CA LEU A 354 -10.61 -34.96 0.38
C LEU A 354 -10.90 -36.45 0.61
N THR A 355 -10.21 -37.06 1.57
CA THR A 355 -10.60 -38.39 2.04
C THR A 355 -11.98 -38.35 2.73
N SER A 356 -12.68 -39.49 2.75
CA SER A 356 -14.00 -39.59 3.39
C SER A 356 -13.97 -39.19 4.88
N GLY A 357 -12.88 -39.50 5.59
CA GLY A 357 -12.68 -39.12 6.99
C GLY A 357 -12.48 -37.62 7.18
N GLU A 358 -11.66 -36.97 6.33
CA GLU A 358 -11.48 -35.52 6.38
C GLU A 358 -12.77 -34.78 6.03
N LEU A 359 -13.46 -35.18 4.97
CA LEU A 359 -14.74 -34.57 4.58
C LEU A 359 -15.77 -34.70 5.70
N HIS A 360 -15.86 -35.86 6.36
CA HIS A 360 -16.73 -36.06 7.52
C HIS A 360 -16.35 -35.11 8.69
N ALA A 361 -15.08 -35.05 9.07
CA ALA A 361 -14.61 -34.20 10.16
C ALA A 361 -14.84 -32.69 9.87
N ARG A 362 -14.60 -32.25 8.63
CA ARG A 362 -14.84 -30.86 8.21
C ARG A 362 -16.34 -30.52 8.20
N LEU A 363 -17.20 -31.43 7.75
CA LEU A 363 -18.67 -31.27 7.83
C LEU A 363 -19.15 -31.20 9.28
N THR A 364 -18.75 -32.12 10.15
CA THR A 364 -19.15 -32.12 11.57
C THR A 364 -18.66 -30.87 12.32
N HIS A 365 -17.46 -30.38 12.02
CA HIS A 365 -16.99 -29.08 12.53
C HIS A 365 -17.88 -27.93 12.05
N ALA A 366 -18.24 -27.91 10.76
CA ALA A 366 -19.09 -26.86 10.21
C ALA A 366 -20.51 -26.90 10.78
N ASP A 367 -21.14 -28.07 10.90
CA ASP A 367 -22.43 -28.26 11.59
C ASP A 367 -22.39 -27.71 13.02
N THR A 368 -21.32 -27.99 13.76
CA THR A 368 -21.11 -27.48 15.12
C THR A 368 -21.04 -25.95 15.15
N VAL A 369 -20.33 -25.33 14.20
CA VAL A 369 -20.25 -23.87 14.08
C VAL A 369 -21.61 -23.25 13.73
N LEU A 370 -22.37 -23.84 12.81
CA LEU A 370 -23.70 -23.33 12.44
C LEU A 370 -24.71 -23.47 13.60
N ALA A 371 -24.57 -24.50 14.44
CA ALA A 371 -25.39 -24.67 15.64
C ALA A 371 -25.07 -23.64 16.72
N VAL A 372 -23.78 -23.42 17.02
CA VAL A 372 -23.33 -22.42 18.00
C VAL A 372 -23.78 -21.00 17.61
N VAL A 373 -23.65 -20.63 16.33
CA VAL A 373 -24.06 -19.30 15.86
C VAL A 373 -25.59 -19.11 15.89
N ARG A 374 -26.41 -20.18 15.83
CA ARG A 374 -27.86 -20.08 16.08
C ARG A 374 -28.19 -19.86 17.54
N ASP A 375 -27.45 -20.50 18.44
CA ASP A 375 -27.64 -20.38 19.89
C ASP A 375 -27.29 -18.97 20.37
N GLU A 376 -26.18 -18.41 19.87
CA GLU A 376 -25.78 -17.01 20.07
C GLU A 376 -26.84 -16.02 19.59
N LEU A 377 -27.40 -16.25 18.39
CA LEU A 377 -28.42 -15.39 17.77
C LEU A 377 -29.73 -15.30 18.58
N ILE A 378 -30.02 -16.27 19.45
CA ILE A 378 -31.22 -16.28 20.31
C ILE A 378 -30.95 -16.00 21.79
N SER A 379 -29.68 -16.06 22.23
CA SER A 379 -29.31 -16.00 23.66
C SER A 379 -29.01 -14.60 24.19
N GLY A 380 -28.76 -13.59 23.34
CA GLY A 380 -28.55 -12.21 23.78
C GLY A 380 -27.78 -11.35 22.78
N PRO A 381 -27.08 -10.29 23.24
CA PRO A 381 -26.16 -9.53 22.41
C PRO A 381 -25.02 -10.42 21.91
N TYR A 382 -24.81 -10.44 20.59
CA TYR A 382 -23.79 -11.25 19.91
C TYR A 382 -22.95 -10.37 18.97
N ASP A 383 -21.93 -10.96 18.34
CA ASP A 383 -21.08 -10.32 17.34
C ASP A 383 -21.45 -10.81 15.92
N PRO A 384 -22.18 -10.01 15.12
CA PRO A 384 -22.62 -10.44 13.79
C PRO A 384 -21.47 -10.57 12.79
N LEU A 385 -20.36 -9.83 12.96
CA LEU A 385 -19.22 -9.89 12.03
C LEU A 385 -18.36 -11.12 12.30
N ASP A 386 -18.11 -11.45 13.56
CA ASP A 386 -17.45 -12.71 13.92
C ASP A 386 -18.34 -13.94 13.62
N ALA A 387 -19.65 -13.86 13.86
CA ALA A 387 -20.60 -14.91 13.46
C ALA A 387 -20.54 -15.19 11.95
N LEU A 388 -20.56 -14.14 11.10
CA LEU A 388 -20.36 -14.30 9.66
C LEU A 388 -18.97 -14.86 9.32
N HIS A 389 -17.89 -14.37 9.94
CA HIS A 389 -16.53 -14.91 9.73
C HIS A 389 -16.46 -16.40 10.06
N ARG A 390 -17.03 -16.83 11.19
CA ARG A 390 -17.08 -18.24 11.61
C ARG A 390 -17.85 -19.10 10.61
N ILE A 391 -19.02 -18.68 10.14
CA ILE A 391 -19.78 -19.40 9.10
C ILE A 391 -18.96 -19.50 7.80
N VAL A 392 -18.48 -18.37 7.28
CA VAL A 392 -17.73 -18.30 6.02
C VAL A 392 -16.49 -19.20 6.05
N ARG A 393 -15.76 -19.20 7.18
CA ARG A 393 -14.55 -20.00 7.41
C ARG A 393 -14.85 -21.47 7.70
N ALA A 394 -16.03 -21.80 8.23
CA ALA A 394 -16.49 -23.19 8.35
C ALA A 394 -16.80 -23.78 6.97
N VAL A 395 -17.60 -23.08 6.16
CA VAL A 395 -18.01 -23.51 4.81
C VAL A 395 -16.81 -23.63 3.87
N GLN A 396 -15.92 -22.63 3.84
CA GLN A 396 -14.75 -22.62 2.93
C GLN A 396 -13.85 -23.87 3.10
N ARG A 397 -13.77 -24.45 4.30
CA ARG A 397 -12.98 -25.66 4.53
C ARG A 397 -13.49 -26.88 3.75
N LEU A 398 -14.68 -26.85 3.16
CA LEU A 398 -15.16 -27.91 2.27
C LEU A 398 -14.49 -27.89 0.88
N GLU A 399 -13.66 -26.87 0.59
CA GLU A 399 -12.93 -26.64 -0.67
C GLU A 399 -13.83 -26.34 -1.90
N ASP A 400 -15.14 -26.22 -1.65
CA ASP A 400 -16.13 -25.76 -2.61
C ASP A 400 -16.12 -24.23 -2.77
N GLY A 401 -16.47 -23.77 -3.97
CA GLY A 401 -16.63 -22.35 -4.26
C GLY A 401 -17.94 -21.81 -3.67
N ARG A 402 -17.84 -21.06 -2.56
CA ARG A 402 -18.96 -20.37 -1.89
C ARG A 402 -19.86 -19.64 -2.89
N ALA A 403 -21.17 -19.80 -2.77
CA ALA A 403 -22.16 -19.24 -3.67
C ALA A 403 -23.04 -18.17 -3.00
N GLY A 404 -23.67 -17.32 -3.83
CA GLY A 404 -24.71 -16.37 -3.41
C GLY A 404 -24.39 -15.61 -2.12
N VAL A 405 -25.23 -15.81 -1.10
CA VAL A 405 -25.15 -15.10 0.19
C VAL A 405 -23.89 -15.41 1.00
N VAL A 406 -23.31 -16.62 0.89
CA VAL A 406 -22.08 -16.97 1.62
C VAL A 406 -20.88 -16.25 1.00
N ALA A 407 -20.88 -16.06 -0.32
CA ALA A 407 -19.90 -15.22 -1.00
C ALA A 407 -20.05 -13.72 -0.66
N ALA A 408 -21.29 -13.23 -0.52
CA ALA A 408 -21.56 -11.84 -0.10
C ALA A 408 -21.08 -11.57 1.34
N ALA A 409 -21.41 -12.46 2.29
CA ALA A 409 -20.91 -12.39 3.67
C ALA A 409 -19.37 -12.41 3.73
N ALA A 410 -18.72 -13.27 2.93
CA ALA A 410 -17.26 -13.31 2.83
C ALA A 410 -16.66 -12.00 2.30
N LEU A 411 -17.36 -11.30 1.39
CA LEU A 411 -16.93 -10.02 0.85
C LEU A 411 -17.11 -8.87 1.87
N LEU A 412 -18.18 -8.87 2.65
CA LEU A 412 -18.40 -7.91 3.75
C LEU A 412 -17.29 -8.03 4.80
N VAL A 413 -17.07 -9.23 5.33
CA VAL A 413 -16.03 -9.50 6.35
C VAL A 413 -14.64 -9.10 5.83
N ALA A 414 -14.28 -9.50 4.60
CA ALA A 414 -12.98 -9.16 4.02
C ALA A 414 -12.78 -7.65 3.82
N ARG A 415 -13.83 -6.91 3.43
CA ARG A 415 -13.78 -5.45 3.30
C ARG A 415 -13.61 -4.78 4.67
N GLY A 416 -14.38 -5.19 5.67
CA GLY A 416 -14.30 -4.65 7.03
C GLY A 416 -12.94 -4.87 7.67
N SER A 417 -12.37 -6.08 7.56
CA SER A 417 -11.01 -6.39 8.03
C SER A 417 -9.94 -5.54 7.31
N VAL A 418 -10.00 -5.41 5.97
CA VAL A 418 -9.05 -4.58 5.21
C VAL A 418 -9.14 -3.10 5.60
N ALA A 419 -10.34 -2.55 5.73
CA ALA A 419 -10.56 -1.17 6.14
C ALA A 419 -10.13 -0.92 7.59
N GLY A 420 -10.42 -1.85 8.51
CA GLY A 420 -10.00 -1.80 9.90
C GLY A 420 -8.48 -1.86 10.09
N ALA A 421 -7.77 -2.59 9.23
CA ALA A 421 -6.32 -2.62 9.19
C ALA A 421 -5.72 -1.35 8.55
N ASP A 422 -6.22 -0.88 7.40
CA ASP A 422 -5.74 0.35 6.75
C ASP A 422 -5.92 1.59 7.64
N GLY A 423 -7.07 1.69 8.33
CA GLY A 423 -7.35 2.76 9.28
C GLY A 423 -6.39 2.74 10.47
N PHE A 424 -6.23 1.58 11.13
CA PHE A 424 -5.35 1.45 12.30
C PHE A 424 -3.89 1.76 11.96
N ILE A 425 -3.39 1.26 10.82
CA ILE A 425 -2.02 1.54 10.36
C ILE A 425 -1.84 3.02 10.00
N THR A 426 -2.87 3.70 9.46
CA THR A 426 -2.78 5.14 9.14
C THR A 426 -2.62 6.02 10.38
N VAL A 427 -3.30 5.71 11.48
CA VAL A 427 -3.32 6.57 12.69
C VAL A 427 -2.24 6.22 13.73
N HIS A 428 -1.50 5.12 13.50
CA HIS A 428 -0.34 4.68 14.30
C HIS A 428 0.95 4.54 13.44
N ARG A 429 1.01 5.15 12.25
CA ARG A 429 2.11 4.90 11.29
C ARG A 429 3.50 5.23 11.84
N GLY A 430 3.63 6.18 12.78
CA GLY A 430 4.91 6.52 13.42
C GLY A 430 5.56 5.35 14.17
N VAL A 431 4.79 4.32 14.54
CA VAL A 431 5.29 3.13 15.26
C VAL A 431 5.11 1.81 14.51
N VAL A 432 4.17 1.72 13.57
CA VAL A 432 3.86 0.47 12.84
C VAL A 432 4.94 0.11 11.82
N GLY A 433 5.50 -1.10 11.97
CA GLY A 433 6.60 -1.62 11.18
C GLY A 433 6.24 -2.14 9.79
N PRO A 434 7.24 -2.61 9.02
CA PRO A 434 7.05 -3.01 7.63
C PRO A 434 6.20 -4.27 7.47
N GLN A 435 6.18 -5.19 8.45
CA GLN A 435 5.50 -6.47 8.32
C GLN A 435 3.96 -6.31 8.30
N ALA A 436 3.41 -5.45 9.17
CA ALA A 436 1.99 -5.11 9.13
C ALA A 436 1.60 -4.44 7.80
N ARG A 437 2.39 -3.45 7.36
CA ARG A 437 2.17 -2.72 6.09
C ARG A 437 2.23 -3.63 4.86
N VAL A 438 3.15 -4.59 4.83
CA VAL A 438 3.24 -5.58 3.75
C VAL A 438 2.06 -6.56 3.77
N ARG A 439 1.59 -6.99 4.95
CA ARG A 439 0.39 -7.85 5.07
C ARG A 439 -0.88 -7.10 4.67
N LEU A 440 -1.01 -5.81 4.97
CA LEU A 440 -2.07 -4.96 4.44
C LEU A 440 -1.99 -4.84 2.90
N ALA A 441 -0.80 -4.60 2.33
CA ALA A 441 -0.60 -4.55 0.89
C ALA A 441 -0.91 -5.90 0.19
N GLN A 442 -0.71 -7.03 0.88
CA GLN A 442 -1.26 -8.31 0.45
C GLN A 442 -2.78 -8.29 0.48
N ALA A 443 -3.39 -7.95 1.62
CA ALA A 443 -4.84 -8.03 1.82
C ALA A 443 -5.62 -7.21 0.78
N VAL A 444 -5.16 -6.00 0.46
CA VAL A 444 -5.71 -5.15 -0.61
C VAL A 444 -5.59 -5.82 -1.98
N GLY A 445 -4.43 -6.43 -2.30
CA GLY A 445 -4.21 -7.12 -3.57
C GLY A 445 -5.04 -8.40 -3.73
N GLU A 446 -5.18 -9.19 -2.67
CA GLU A 446 -6.04 -10.39 -2.66
C GLU A 446 -7.53 -10.00 -2.76
N LEU A 447 -7.96 -8.90 -2.12
CA LEU A 447 -9.33 -8.38 -2.22
C LEU A 447 -9.65 -7.90 -3.64
N ALA A 448 -8.72 -7.18 -4.27
CA ALA A 448 -8.84 -6.74 -5.67
C ALA A 448 -8.87 -7.93 -6.66
N ALA A 449 -8.23 -9.05 -6.32
CA ALA A 449 -8.29 -10.31 -7.06
C ALA A 449 -9.54 -11.18 -6.72
N GLY A 450 -10.43 -10.73 -5.83
CA GLY A 450 -11.61 -11.47 -5.40
C GLY A 450 -11.34 -12.62 -4.40
N HIS A 451 -10.10 -12.81 -3.95
CA HIS A 451 -9.72 -13.85 -2.98
C HIS A 451 -10.07 -13.43 -1.54
N THR A 452 -11.37 -13.26 -1.24
CA THR A 452 -11.84 -12.62 0.02
C THR A 452 -11.31 -13.27 1.31
N ASP A 453 -11.08 -14.58 1.35
CA ASP A 453 -10.44 -15.23 2.51
C ASP A 453 -8.96 -14.84 2.69
N ARG A 454 -8.18 -14.86 1.60
CA ARG A 454 -6.77 -14.45 1.64
C ARG A 454 -6.64 -12.97 2.01
N ALA A 455 -7.64 -12.16 1.65
CA ALA A 455 -7.76 -10.78 2.08
C ALA A 455 -8.08 -10.66 3.58
N ASP A 456 -9.13 -11.30 4.07
CA ASP A 456 -9.52 -11.30 5.50
C ASP A 456 -8.38 -11.80 6.40
N THR A 457 -7.81 -12.97 6.07
CA THR A 457 -6.67 -13.55 6.79
C THR A 457 -5.46 -12.60 6.82
N ALA A 458 -5.07 -12.02 5.68
CA ALA A 458 -3.92 -11.11 5.64
C ALA A 458 -4.19 -9.75 6.31
N ALA A 459 -5.45 -9.28 6.33
CA ALA A 459 -5.85 -8.07 7.02
C ALA A 459 -5.85 -8.25 8.53
N ARG A 460 -6.33 -9.40 9.03
CA ARG A 460 -6.26 -9.77 10.46
C ARG A 460 -4.80 -9.90 10.91
N GLU A 461 -3.96 -10.61 10.15
CA GLU A 461 -2.51 -10.65 10.42
C GLU A 461 -1.86 -9.26 10.44
N ALA A 462 -2.25 -8.35 9.53
CA ALA A 462 -1.76 -6.98 9.49
C ALA A 462 -2.17 -6.19 10.75
N ARG A 463 -3.44 -6.31 11.16
CA ARG A 463 -3.96 -5.72 12.40
C ARG A 463 -3.21 -6.26 13.62
N ASP A 464 -3.12 -7.58 13.79
CA ASP A 464 -2.40 -8.25 14.88
C ASP A 464 -0.93 -7.84 14.99
N LEU A 465 -0.25 -7.63 13.85
CA LEU A 465 1.11 -7.11 13.81
C LEU A 465 1.15 -5.64 14.24
N SER A 466 0.30 -4.79 13.66
CA SER A 466 0.29 -3.35 13.98
C SER A 466 -0.07 -3.05 15.43
N GLU A 467 -0.99 -3.81 16.04
CA GLU A 467 -1.29 -3.67 17.46
C GLU A 467 -0.16 -4.18 18.37
N ARG A 468 0.60 -5.20 17.95
CA ARG A 468 1.80 -5.62 18.67
C ARG A 468 2.87 -4.54 18.58
N ASP A 469 3.10 -3.94 17.42
CA ASP A 469 4.03 -2.82 17.27
C ASP A 469 3.66 -1.65 18.21
N VAL A 470 2.36 -1.27 18.25
CA VAL A 470 1.83 -0.26 19.19
C VAL A 470 2.03 -0.66 20.65
N ARG A 471 1.66 -1.87 21.06
CA ARG A 471 1.81 -2.36 22.45
C ARG A 471 3.28 -2.50 22.87
N THR A 472 4.18 -2.84 21.96
CA THR A 472 5.63 -2.95 22.21
C THR A 472 6.34 -1.61 22.23
N HIS A 473 5.86 -0.60 21.48
CA HIS A 473 6.37 0.76 21.56
C HIS A 473 5.98 1.46 22.87
N GLY A 474 4.75 1.21 23.37
CA GLY A 474 4.24 1.82 24.60
C GLY A 474 4.00 3.33 24.45
N THR A 475 4.09 4.06 25.56
CA THR A 475 3.83 5.51 25.61
C THR A 475 5.15 6.26 25.85
N PRO A 476 5.83 6.79 24.81
CA PRO A 476 7.17 7.37 24.95
C PRO A 476 7.19 8.70 25.72
N TYR A 477 6.08 9.44 25.75
CA TYR A 477 5.95 10.71 26.48
C TYR A 477 4.99 10.56 27.68
N PRO A 478 5.50 10.41 28.92
CA PRO A 478 4.63 10.46 30.10
C PRO A 478 3.95 11.84 30.19
N ALA A 479 2.71 11.85 30.69
CA ALA A 479 1.84 13.04 30.64
C ALA A 479 2.47 14.29 31.29
N ALA A 480 3.30 14.12 32.33
CA ALA A 480 4.02 15.19 33.01
C ALA A 480 5.09 15.91 32.16
N THR A 481 5.43 15.41 30.97
CA THR A 481 6.43 16.00 30.05
C THR A 481 5.83 16.59 28.76
N GLN A 482 4.51 16.51 28.55
CA GLN A 482 3.88 17.04 27.33
C GLN A 482 3.64 18.55 27.43
N VAL A 483 4.54 19.35 26.85
CA VAL A 483 4.39 20.81 26.70
C VAL A 483 3.23 21.17 25.74
N VAL A 484 2.86 20.26 24.83
CA VAL A 484 1.73 20.42 23.91
C VAL A 484 0.77 19.23 24.09
N PRO A 485 -0.51 19.45 24.47
CA PRO A 485 -1.49 18.38 24.58
C PRO A 485 -1.70 17.62 23.25
N GLY A 486 -1.84 16.29 23.35
CA GLY A 486 -2.03 15.40 22.19
C GLY A 486 -0.76 15.15 21.36
N LEU A 487 0.40 15.72 21.73
CA LEU A 487 1.67 15.59 21.01
C LEU A 487 2.09 14.12 20.82
N ALA A 488 1.96 13.29 21.86
CA ALA A 488 2.30 11.87 21.77
C ALA A 488 1.47 11.14 20.69
N GLY A 489 0.19 11.50 20.53
CA GLY A 489 -0.68 10.98 19.48
C GLY A 489 -0.27 11.48 18.08
N ALA A 490 0.14 12.74 17.96
CA ALA A 490 0.64 13.29 16.69
C ALA A 490 1.95 12.64 16.25
N VAL A 491 2.86 12.34 17.18
CA VAL A 491 4.12 11.62 16.94
C VAL A 491 3.87 10.14 16.62
N GLN A 492 3.09 9.43 17.44
CA GLN A 492 2.74 8.03 17.21
C GLN A 492 1.97 7.84 15.89
N GLY A 493 1.17 8.82 15.50
CA GLY A 493 0.51 8.90 14.21
C GLY A 493 1.39 9.33 13.05
N GLY A 494 2.66 9.73 13.24
CA GLY A 494 3.50 10.24 12.14
C GLY A 494 2.89 11.46 11.44
N VAL A 495 2.20 12.32 12.20
CA VAL A 495 1.83 13.69 11.79
C VAL A 495 3.04 14.60 11.90
N LEU A 496 3.85 14.40 12.95
CA LEU A 496 5.18 14.97 13.12
C LEU A 496 6.25 13.88 12.84
N LEU A 497 7.42 14.31 12.37
CA LEU A 497 8.57 13.46 12.10
C LEU A 497 9.51 13.45 13.31
N ALA A 498 9.42 12.40 14.14
CA ALA A 498 10.28 12.18 15.32
C ALA A 498 11.74 11.91 14.91
N GLU A 499 12.45 12.98 14.58
CA GLU A 499 13.78 12.93 13.95
C GLU A 499 14.85 13.74 14.70
N ASP A 500 14.50 14.82 15.43
CA ASP A 500 15.46 15.70 16.14
C ASP A 500 14.86 16.39 17.39
N ASP A 501 15.67 16.60 18.45
CA ASP A 501 15.26 17.29 19.70
C ASP A 501 14.75 18.74 19.52
N ASN A 502 15.01 19.36 18.36
CA ASN A 502 14.74 20.78 18.08
C ASN A 502 13.35 21.09 17.48
N GLY A 503 12.42 20.12 17.52
CA GLY A 503 11.03 20.32 17.11
C GLY A 503 10.68 19.59 15.82
N ASP A 504 10.16 18.38 15.99
CA ASP A 504 9.74 17.47 14.92
C ASP A 504 8.91 18.15 13.82
N PRO A 505 9.42 18.24 12.56
CA PRO A 505 8.70 18.90 11.49
C PRO A 505 7.45 18.10 11.06
N PRO A 506 6.39 18.76 10.57
CA PRO A 506 5.19 18.11 10.11
C PRO A 506 5.43 17.32 8.81
N ALA A 507 4.89 16.11 8.75
CA ALA A 507 4.94 15.29 7.54
C ALA A 507 4.13 15.97 6.42
N SER A 508 4.81 16.31 5.32
CA SER A 508 4.26 17.00 4.15
C SER A 508 4.28 16.09 2.91
N TYR A 509 3.42 16.37 1.92
CA TYR A 509 3.36 15.71 0.62
C TYR A 509 4.75 15.67 -0.02
N GLY A 510 5.18 14.51 -0.49
CA GLY A 510 6.52 14.33 -1.00
C GLY A 510 7.06 12.93 -0.73
N GLY A 511 8.25 12.66 -1.24
CA GLY A 511 9.01 11.46 -0.92
C GLY A 511 10.05 11.72 0.19
N PRO A 512 11.04 10.83 0.33
CA PRO A 512 12.10 10.94 1.33
C PRO A 512 12.88 12.27 1.29
N GLU A 513 13.01 12.90 0.11
CA GLU A 513 13.85 14.08 -0.07
C GLU A 513 13.12 15.38 0.31
N THR A 514 11.78 15.40 0.25
CA THR A 514 10.98 16.63 0.44
C THR A 514 9.97 16.58 1.61
N ARG A 515 9.61 15.41 2.17
CA ARG A 515 8.56 15.27 3.20
C ARG A 515 8.72 16.13 4.46
N GLY A 516 9.96 16.45 4.85
CA GLY A 516 10.31 17.18 6.08
C GLY A 516 10.63 18.66 5.88
N ARG A 517 10.37 19.23 4.70
CA ARG A 517 10.82 20.59 4.33
C ARG A 517 10.22 21.73 5.16
N ARG A 518 9.00 21.57 5.71
CA ARG A 518 8.27 22.60 6.48
C ARG A 518 8.76 22.69 7.93
N ARG A 519 10.07 22.85 8.13
CA ARG A 519 10.69 22.99 9.46
C ARG A 519 10.22 24.26 10.16
N THR A 520 9.98 24.17 11.47
CA THR A 520 9.35 25.22 12.29
C THR A 520 10.27 25.83 13.34
N GLY A 521 11.54 25.41 13.39
CA GLY A 521 12.60 25.98 14.21
C GLY A 521 13.57 26.84 13.40
N PRO A 522 14.41 27.67 14.05
CA PRO A 522 15.47 28.43 13.38
C PRO A 522 16.52 27.49 12.76
N ALA A 523 17.15 27.95 11.68
CA ALA A 523 18.20 27.25 10.93
C ALA A 523 19.60 27.40 11.56
#